data_AF-A0A961TV61-F1
#
_entry.id   AF-A0A961TV61-F1
#
_cell.length_a   1.000
_cell.length_b   1.000
_cell.length_c   1.000
_cell.angle_alpha   90.00
_cell.angle_beta   90.00
_cell.angle_gamma   90.00
#
_symmetry.space_group_name_H-M   'P 1'
#
loop_
_entity.id
_entity.type
_entity.pdbx_description
1 polymer ?
#
loop_
_entity_poly.entity_id
_entity_poly.type
_entity_poly.pdbx_seq_one_letter_code
_entity_poly.pdbx_strand_id
1 'polypeptide(L)'
;MQINLKRALKLRKELEATLAKVDLPSTGSINLLIEAQRTNPANMVVLAQAVYANKVAEYVKLSHILADLRIKLDEANISSGIHRILAEVADLDRRIGIYKKVVAERVAPNKELIEAEVKQKVADNAAPESRSYGRDRSIGFAVASVDMIEAAREMVAAFKRRKDELEDQRVATNARILIEIPEDTAELLTKLGLI
;
A
#
# COMPACT_ATOMS: atom_id res chain seq x y z
N MET A 1 15.14 7.00 24.08
CA MET A 1 13.96 7.86 23.77
C MET A 1 12.75 7.01 23.42
N GLN A 2 11.53 7.42 23.80
CA GLN A 2 10.29 6.72 23.43
C GLN A 2 9.55 7.51 22.34
N ILE A 3 9.17 6.83 21.25
CA ILE A 3 8.32 7.41 20.20
C ILE A 3 7.09 6.54 19.98
N ASN A 4 5.99 7.14 19.57
CA ASN A 4 4.80 6.37 19.23
C ASN A 4 4.99 5.60 17.91
N LEU A 5 4.22 4.52 17.74
CA LEU A 5 4.28 3.66 16.54
C LEU A 5 4.03 4.46 15.25
N LYS A 6 3.13 5.45 15.29
CA LYS A 6 2.85 6.36 14.16
C LYS A 6 4.09 7.15 13.72
N ARG A 7 4.84 7.73 14.66
CA ARG A 7 6.09 8.44 14.37
C ARG A 7 7.18 7.48 13.91
N ALA A 8 7.25 6.28 14.50
CA ALA A 8 8.21 5.25 14.08
C ALA A 8 8.00 4.85 12.61
N LEU A 9 6.74 4.68 12.17
CA LEU A 9 6.40 4.41 10.78
C LEU A 9 6.80 5.56 9.83
N LYS A 10 6.60 6.82 10.27
CA LYS A 10 7.02 7.99 9.49
C LYS A 10 8.54 8.04 9.35
N LEU A 11 9.25 7.82 10.46
CA LEU A 11 10.70 7.81 10.51
C LEU A 11 11.30 6.71 9.63
N ARG A 12 10.69 5.52 9.60
CA ARG A 12 11.06 4.45 8.66
C ARG A 12 11.01 4.93 7.22
N LYS A 13 9.93 5.60 6.82
CA LYS A 13 9.73 6.09 5.45
C LYS A 13 10.73 7.19 5.09
N GLU A 14 11.02 8.08 6.04
CA GLU A 14 12.02 9.14 5.85
C GLU A 14 13.43 8.55 5.74
N LEU A 15 13.79 7.56 6.56
CA LEU A 15 15.05 6.81 6.46
C LEU A 15 15.19 6.04 5.15
N GLU A 16 14.13 5.40 4.67
CA GLU A 16 14.11 4.74 3.36
C GLU A 16 14.34 5.75 2.23
N ALA A 17 13.76 6.95 2.34
CA ALA A 17 13.94 8.01 1.37
C ALA A 17 15.35 8.62 1.40
N THR A 18 15.98 8.76 2.58
CA THR A 18 17.37 9.23 2.68
C THR A 18 18.35 8.19 2.17
N LEU A 19 18.14 6.91 2.48
CA LEU A 19 18.93 5.79 1.95
C LEU A 19 18.77 5.60 0.43
N ALA A 20 17.61 5.91 -0.14
CA ALA A 20 17.40 5.86 -1.58
C ALA A 20 18.08 7.02 -2.34
N LYS A 21 18.30 8.16 -1.66
CA LYS A 21 18.95 9.36 -2.21
C LYS A 21 20.47 9.38 -1.99
N VAL A 22 21.04 8.25 -1.60
CA VAL A 22 22.48 8.14 -1.32
C VAL A 22 23.24 8.28 -2.63
N ASP A 23 23.73 9.49 -2.86
CA ASP A 23 24.73 9.75 -3.87
C ASP A 23 26.11 9.63 -3.21
N LEU A 24 26.84 8.60 -3.61
CA LEU A 24 28.23 8.36 -3.23
C LEU A 24 29.09 8.75 -4.43
N PRO A 25 29.34 10.05 -4.67
CA PRO A 25 30.18 10.46 -5.78
C PRO A 25 31.58 9.89 -5.58
N SER A 26 31.95 8.92 -6.43
CA SER A 26 33.26 8.27 -6.47
C SER A 26 34.30 9.09 -7.23
N THR A 27 33.92 10.25 -7.74
CA THR A 27 34.74 11.14 -8.55
C THR A 27 34.90 12.49 -7.85
N GLY A 28 36.15 12.85 -7.52
CA GLY A 28 36.52 14.20 -7.08
C GLY A 28 37.18 14.96 -8.22
N SER A 29 36.79 16.21 -8.46
CA SER A 29 37.46 17.12 -9.40
C SER A 29 38.33 18.10 -8.63
N ILE A 30 39.63 18.06 -8.86
CA ILE A 30 40.59 19.04 -8.33
C ILE A 30 40.62 20.23 -9.31
N ASN A 31 40.26 21.41 -8.82
CA ASN A 31 40.34 22.63 -9.62
C ASN A 31 41.74 23.23 -9.52
N LEU A 32 42.55 22.98 -10.55
CA LEU A 32 43.96 23.38 -10.65
C LEU A 32 44.20 24.90 -10.53
N LEU A 33 43.16 25.73 -10.71
CA LEU A 33 43.25 27.20 -10.66
C LEU A 33 43.20 27.79 -9.24
N ILE A 34 42.63 27.09 -8.25
CA ILE A 34 42.47 27.60 -6.87
C ILE A 34 43.43 26.88 -5.91
N GLU A 35 43.71 25.59 -6.12
CA GLU A 35 44.47 24.76 -5.17
C GLU A 35 45.98 24.72 -5.42
N ALA A 36 46.45 25.13 -6.61
CA ALA A 36 47.89 25.19 -6.92
C ALA A 36 48.69 26.13 -5.99
N GLN A 37 48.03 27.04 -5.27
CA GLN A 37 48.70 28.01 -4.38
C GLN A 37 48.55 27.74 -2.88
N ARG A 38 47.72 26.77 -2.42
CA ARG A 38 47.40 26.65 -0.98
C ARG A 38 47.61 25.28 -0.32
N THR A 39 47.56 24.14 -1.03
CA THR A 39 47.80 22.83 -0.38
C THR A 39 48.29 21.75 -1.36
N ASN A 40 49.13 20.83 -0.87
CA ASN A 40 49.65 19.69 -1.64
C ASN A 40 48.49 18.77 -2.11
N PRO A 41 48.33 18.48 -3.42
CA PRO A 41 47.20 17.71 -3.96
C PRO A 41 47.06 16.30 -3.36
N ALA A 42 48.14 15.70 -2.88
CA ALA A 42 48.11 14.42 -2.18
C ALA A 42 47.25 14.44 -0.90
N ASN A 43 47.27 15.55 -0.15
CA ASN A 43 46.48 15.68 1.08
C ASN A 43 44.98 15.82 0.79
N MET A 44 44.61 16.40 -0.36
CA MET A 44 43.20 16.54 -0.77
C MET A 44 42.58 15.18 -1.14
N VAL A 45 43.37 14.29 -1.76
CA VAL A 45 42.92 12.91 -2.05
C VAL A 45 42.68 12.12 -0.75
N VAL A 46 43.60 12.22 0.22
CA VAL A 46 43.46 11.53 1.52
C VAL A 46 42.25 12.05 2.30
N LEU A 47 42.02 13.37 2.29
CA LEU A 47 40.83 13.97 2.91
C LEU A 47 39.55 13.52 2.20
N ALA A 48 39.53 13.48 0.87
CA ALA A 48 38.37 13.01 0.11
C ALA A 48 38.07 11.52 0.37
N GLN A 49 39.10 10.67 0.48
CA GLN A 49 38.95 9.26 0.84
C GLN A 49 38.42 9.09 2.27
N ALA A 50 38.91 9.90 3.23
CA ALA A 50 38.41 9.88 4.61
C ALA A 50 36.94 10.32 4.69
N VAL A 51 36.55 11.37 3.95
CA VAL A 51 35.15 11.81 3.86
C VAL A 51 34.27 10.74 3.22
N TYR A 52 34.74 10.08 2.17
CA TYR A 52 34.02 8.97 1.53
C TYR A 52 33.83 7.79 2.50
N ALA A 53 34.90 7.37 3.19
CA ALA A 53 34.84 6.28 4.17
C ALA A 53 33.88 6.60 5.33
N ASN A 54 33.88 7.84 5.83
CA ASN A 54 32.95 8.29 6.86
C ASN A 54 31.50 8.27 6.38
N LYS A 55 31.22 8.73 5.16
CA LYS A 55 29.87 8.66 4.58
C LYS A 55 29.40 7.22 4.42
N VAL A 56 30.25 6.32 3.93
CA VAL A 56 29.93 4.89 3.81
C VAL A 56 29.62 4.28 5.19
N ALA A 57 30.44 4.57 6.20
CA ALA A 57 30.20 4.08 7.56
C ALA A 57 28.88 4.63 8.15
N GLU A 58 28.55 5.89 7.87
CA GLU A 58 27.27 6.50 8.26
C GLU A 58 26.08 5.81 7.60
N TYR A 59 26.16 5.50 6.30
CA TYR A 59 25.09 4.77 5.60
C TYR A 59 24.91 3.34 6.08
N VAL A 60 26.00 2.63 6.39
CA VAL A 60 25.92 1.30 6.99
C VAL A 60 25.23 1.37 8.35
N LYS A 61 25.57 2.35 9.20
CA LYS A 61 24.87 2.58 10.48
C LYS A 61 23.39 2.88 10.28
N LEU A 62 23.03 3.72 9.31
CA LEU A 62 21.64 4.02 8.99
C LEU A 62 20.86 2.78 8.50
N SER A 63 21.51 1.92 7.72
CA SER A 63 20.94 0.64 7.28
C SER A 63 20.66 -0.30 8.46
N HIS A 64 21.59 -0.41 9.41
CA HIS A 64 21.37 -1.18 10.64
C HIS A 64 20.23 -0.60 11.48
N ILE A 65 20.19 0.71 11.68
CA ILE A 65 19.10 1.40 12.40
C ILE A 65 17.74 1.11 11.73
N LEU A 66 17.68 1.13 10.40
CA LEU A 66 16.46 0.82 9.66
C LEU A 66 16.01 -0.64 9.91
N ALA A 67 16.96 -1.59 9.92
CA ALA A 67 16.67 -2.99 10.18
C ALA A 67 16.13 -3.20 11.61
N ASP A 68 16.78 -2.62 12.62
CA ASP A 68 16.35 -2.70 14.01
C ASP A 68 14.96 -2.08 14.22
N LEU A 69 14.71 -0.94 13.56
CA LEU A 69 13.42 -0.27 13.62
C LEU A 69 12.32 -1.10 12.96
N ARG A 70 12.61 -1.83 11.88
CA ARG A 70 11.66 -2.76 11.25
C ARG A 70 11.30 -3.90 12.20
N ILE A 71 12.28 -4.54 12.83
CA ILE A 71 12.05 -5.63 13.79
C ILE A 71 11.14 -5.14 14.93
N LYS A 72 11.47 -4.00 15.54
CA LYS A 72 10.67 -3.42 16.63
C LYS A 72 9.25 -3.05 16.21
N LEU A 73 9.07 -2.53 14.99
CA LEU A 73 7.75 -2.25 14.42
C LEU A 73 6.93 -3.52 14.26
N ASP A 74 7.53 -4.60 13.77
CA ASP A 74 6.85 -5.87 13.55
C ASP A 74 6.46 -6.54 14.88
N GLU A 75 7.36 -6.55 15.87
CA GLU A 75 7.06 -7.01 17.23
C GLU A 75 5.94 -6.19 17.88
N ALA A 76 5.95 -4.86 17.71
CA ALA A 76 4.90 -3.98 18.19
C ALA A 76 3.55 -4.26 17.50
N ASN A 77 3.56 -4.54 16.19
CA ASN A 77 2.36 -4.90 15.43
C ASN A 77 1.76 -6.26 15.87
N ILE A 78 2.63 -7.23 16.18
CA ILE A 78 2.21 -8.56 16.65
C ILE A 78 1.62 -8.44 18.05
N SER A 79 2.37 -7.86 19.00
CA SER A 79 1.97 -7.73 20.41
C SER A 79 0.70 -6.92 20.59
N SER A 80 0.47 -5.92 19.73
CA SER A 80 -0.70 -5.04 19.83
C SER A 80 -1.91 -5.51 19.02
N GLY A 81 -1.82 -6.68 18.39
CA GLY A 81 -2.92 -7.24 17.58
C GLY A 81 -3.24 -6.46 16.30
N ILE A 82 -2.43 -5.47 15.92
CA ILE A 82 -2.61 -4.67 14.70
C ILE A 82 -2.63 -5.57 13.47
N HIS A 83 -1.84 -6.65 13.46
CA HIS A 83 -1.85 -7.64 12.38
C HIS A 83 -3.26 -8.25 12.15
N ARG A 84 -4.04 -8.49 13.21
CA ARG A 84 -5.41 -9.02 13.09
C ARG A 84 -6.35 -7.98 12.51
N ILE A 85 -6.24 -6.74 12.99
CA ILE A 85 -7.02 -5.61 12.46
C ILE A 85 -6.75 -5.43 10.96
N LEU A 86 -5.49 -5.49 10.53
CA LEU A 86 -5.13 -5.40 9.12
C LEU A 86 -5.69 -6.55 8.28
N ALA A 87 -5.67 -7.77 8.82
CA ALA A 87 -6.25 -8.93 8.15
C ALA A 87 -7.79 -8.82 8.00
N GLU A 88 -8.47 -8.36 9.05
CA GLU A 88 -9.92 -8.12 9.03
C GLU A 88 -10.31 -7.01 8.05
N VAL A 89 -9.57 -5.90 8.03
CA VAL A 89 -9.77 -4.81 7.06
C VAL A 89 -9.60 -5.33 5.63
N ALA A 90 -8.57 -6.15 5.37
CA ALA A 90 -8.35 -6.74 4.05
C ALA A 90 -9.49 -7.69 3.64
N ASP A 91 -10.04 -8.48 4.58
CA ASP A 91 -11.20 -9.32 4.31
C ASP A 91 -12.46 -8.49 4.01
N LEU A 92 -12.71 -7.43 4.78
CA LEU A 92 -13.82 -6.50 4.52
C LEU A 92 -13.69 -5.83 3.15
N ASP A 93 -12.50 -5.44 2.73
CA ASP A 93 -12.29 -4.86 1.40
C ASP A 93 -12.61 -5.85 0.28
N ARG A 94 -12.26 -7.13 0.44
CA ARG A 94 -12.65 -8.17 -0.52
C ARG A 94 -14.16 -8.34 -0.56
N ARG A 95 -14.82 -8.44 0.60
CA ARG A 95 -16.29 -8.57 0.69
C ARG A 95 -16.98 -7.36 0.06
N ILE A 96 -16.56 -6.14 0.40
CA ILE A 96 -17.08 -4.91 -0.21
C ILE A 96 -16.90 -4.96 -1.74
N GLY A 97 -15.74 -5.39 -2.22
CA GLY A 97 -15.48 -5.56 -3.65
C GLY A 97 -16.44 -6.53 -4.34
N ILE A 98 -16.74 -7.66 -3.69
CA ILE A 98 -17.69 -8.67 -4.20
C ILE A 98 -19.11 -8.09 -4.24
N TYR A 99 -19.62 -7.58 -3.11
CA TYR A 99 -20.99 -7.08 -3.05
C TYR A 99 -21.21 -5.83 -3.92
N LYS A 100 -20.18 -4.99 -4.12
CA LYS A 100 -20.27 -3.89 -5.11
C LYS A 100 -20.50 -4.38 -6.53
N LYS A 101 -19.97 -5.55 -6.91
CA LYS A 101 -20.25 -6.14 -8.22
C LYS A 101 -21.72 -6.53 -8.32
N VAL A 102 -22.26 -7.18 -7.29
CA VAL A 102 -23.69 -7.56 -7.22
C VAL A 102 -24.58 -6.32 -7.31
N VAL A 103 -24.24 -5.24 -6.61
CA VAL A 103 -25.00 -3.97 -6.66
C VAL A 103 -24.97 -3.32 -8.04
N ALA A 104 -23.91 -3.55 -8.83
CA ALA A 104 -23.76 -3.03 -10.18
C ALA A 104 -24.44 -3.92 -11.25
N GLU A 105 -24.95 -5.11 -10.88
CA GLU A 105 -25.67 -5.97 -11.80
C GLU A 105 -27.04 -5.39 -12.17
N ARG A 106 -27.54 -5.79 -13.34
CA ARG A 106 -28.90 -5.48 -13.76
C ARG A 106 -29.88 -6.32 -12.95
N VAL A 107 -31.04 -5.77 -12.66
CA VAL A 107 -32.14 -6.51 -12.03
C VAL A 107 -32.64 -7.59 -12.99
N ALA A 108 -32.92 -8.78 -12.46
CA ALA A 108 -33.53 -9.88 -13.17
C ALA A 108 -34.86 -9.44 -13.81
N PRO A 109 -35.06 -9.67 -15.13
CA PRO A 109 -36.31 -9.35 -15.77
C PRO A 109 -37.45 -10.21 -15.21
N ASN A 110 -38.68 -9.71 -15.27
CA ASN A 110 -39.87 -10.45 -14.84
C ASN A 110 -39.97 -11.78 -15.63
N LYS A 111 -40.40 -12.86 -14.96
CA LYS A 111 -40.54 -14.20 -15.55
C LYS A 111 -41.38 -14.19 -16.83
N GLU A 112 -42.45 -13.39 -16.86
CA GLU A 112 -43.32 -13.25 -18.04
C GLU A 112 -42.59 -12.66 -19.25
N LEU A 113 -41.67 -11.72 -19.03
CA LEU A 113 -40.86 -11.12 -20.09
C LEU A 113 -39.84 -12.14 -20.64
N ILE A 114 -39.22 -12.93 -19.77
CA ILE A 114 -38.32 -14.02 -20.17
C ILE A 114 -39.10 -15.06 -20.99
N GLU A 115 -40.28 -15.46 -20.53
CA GLU A 115 -41.14 -16.42 -21.25
C GLU A 115 -41.58 -15.89 -22.62
N ALA A 116 -41.92 -14.61 -22.73
CA ALA A 116 -42.24 -13.96 -23.99
C ALA A 116 -41.03 -13.92 -24.94
N GLU A 117 -39.85 -13.56 -24.44
CA GLU A 117 -38.61 -13.50 -25.23
C GLU A 117 -38.18 -14.89 -25.71
N VAL A 118 -38.31 -15.91 -24.86
CA VAL A 118 -38.08 -17.32 -25.23
C VAL A 118 -39.04 -17.75 -26.33
N LYS A 119 -40.34 -17.50 -26.17
CA LYS A 119 -41.36 -17.86 -27.18
C LYS A 119 -41.09 -17.16 -28.52
N GLN A 120 -40.71 -15.89 -28.48
CA GLN A 120 -40.34 -15.12 -29.67
C GLN A 120 -39.12 -15.72 -30.37
N LYS A 121 -38.02 -15.98 -29.64
CA LYS A 121 -36.82 -16.59 -30.24
C LYS A 121 -37.07 -17.99 -30.77
N VAL A 122 -37.95 -18.78 -30.13
CA VAL A 122 -38.34 -20.10 -30.63
C VAL A 122 -39.15 -19.97 -31.92
N ALA A 123 -40.10 -19.03 -31.99
CA ALA A 123 -40.88 -18.77 -33.20
C ALA A 123 -40.01 -18.26 -34.36
N ASP A 124 -39.08 -17.33 -34.08
CA ASP A 124 -38.14 -16.79 -35.08
C ASP A 124 -37.21 -17.86 -35.64
N ASN A 125 -36.81 -18.84 -34.81
CA ASN A 125 -36.00 -19.99 -35.24
C ASN A 125 -36.78 -21.06 -36.02
N ALA A 126 -38.12 -21.07 -35.93
CA ALA A 126 -38.97 -22.01 -36.67
C ALA A 126 -39.25 -21.56 -38.11
N ALA A 127 -39.03 -20.27 -38.43
CA ALA A 127 -39.22 -19.72 -39.77
C ALA A 127 -38.14 -20.24 -40.77
N PRO A 128 -38.51 -20.62 -42.00
CA PRO A 128 -37.56 -21.21 -42.97
C PRO A 128 -36.47 -20.23 -43.45
N GLU A 129 -36.72 -18.92 -43.41
CA GLU A 129 -35.76 -17.87 -43.80
C GLU A 129 -34.67 -17.57 -42.74
N SER A 130 -34.81 -18.07 -41.51
CA SER A 130 -33.90 -17.76 -40.39
C SER A 130 -32.72 -18.74 -40.25
N ARG A 131 -32.58 -19.69 -41.18
CA ARG A 131 -31.50 -20.72 -41.21
C ARG A 131 -30.13 -20.17 -41.64
N SER A 132 -29.82 -18.94 -41.26
CA SER A 132 -28.51 -18.33 -41.52
C SER A 132 -27.50 -18.86 -40.50
N TYR A 133 -26.41 -19.46 -41.00
CA TYR A 133 -25.35 -20.09 -40.21
C TYR A 133 -24.60 -19.00 -39.42
N GLY A 134 -24.66 -19.04 -38.08
CA GLY A 134 -23.90 -18.13 -37.20
C GLY A 134 -24.70 -17.21 -36.28
N ARG A 135 -26.04 -17.27 -36.24
CA ARG A 135 -26.80 -16.54 -35.21
C ARG A 135 -26.67 -17.23 -33.84
N ASP A 136 -26.15 -16.49 -32.86
CA ASP A 136 -26.15 -16.89 -31.46
C ASP A 136 -27.61 -17.07 -30.97
N ARG A 137 -27.92 -18.28 -30.49
CA ARG A 137 -29.27 -18.68 -30.04
C ARG A 137 -29.45 -18.54 -28.52
N SER A 138 -28.53 -17.87 -27.85
CA SER A 138 -28.60 -17.65 -26.40
C SER A 138 -29.55 -16.49 -26.04
N ILE A 139 -30.15 -16.55 -24.85
CA ILE A 139 -30.84 -15.43 -24.20
C ILE A 139 -30.03 -15.10 -22.95
N GLY A 140 -29.51 -13.89 -22.88
CA GLY A 140 -28.84 -13.40 -21.67
C GLY A 140 -29.89 -12.85 -20.72
N PHE A 141 -29.99 -13.40 -19.52
CA PHE A 141 -30.83 -12.84 -18.46
C PHE A 141 -29.96 -12.49 -17.25
N ALA A 142 -30.35 -11.43 -16.54
CA ALA A 142 -29.75 -11.12 -15.26
C ALA A 142 -30.36 -12.01 -14.17
N VAL A 143 -29.54 -12.43 -13.20
CA VAL A 143 -29.92 -13.39 -12.15
C VAL A 143 -30.29 -12.70 -10.84
N ALA A 144 -29.71 -11.52 -10.57
CA ALA A 144 -29.90 -10.80 -9.32
C ALA A 144 -31.30 -10.20 -9.20
N SER A 145 -32.05 -10.57 -8.15
CA SER A 145 -33.33 -9.92 -7.85
C SER A 145 -33.12 -8.53 -7.23
N VAL A 146 -34.19 -7.72 -7.20
CA VAL A 146 -34.19 -6.42 -6.51
C VAL A 146 -33.80 -6.60 -5.03
N ASP A 147 -34.39 -7.59 -4.36
CA ASP A 147 -34.11 -7.88 -2.94
C ASP A 147 -32.65 -8.25 -2.70
N MET A 148 -32.03 -9.00 -3.62
CA MET A 148 -30.59 -9.33 -3.55
C MET A 148 -29.71 -8.10 -3.70
N ILE A 149 -30.07 -7.18 -4.60
CA ILE A 149 -29.34 -5.93 -4.83
C ILE A 149 -29.46 -5.02 -3.61
N GLU A 150 -30.67 -4.87 -3.04
CA GLU A 150 -30.87 -4.06 -1.84
C GLU A 150 -30.18 -4.66 -0.61
N ALA A 151 -30.29 -5.97 -0.39
CA ALA A 151 -29.52 -6.66 0.65
C ALA A 151 -28.01 -6.48 0.46
N ALA A 152 -27.51 -6.55 -0.77
CA ALA A 152 -26.10 -6.29 -1.07
C ALA A 152 -25.69 -4.84 -0.75
N ARG A 153 -26.56 -3.85 -0.99
CA ARG A 153 -26.31 -2.44 -0.61
C ARG A 153 -26.20 -2.27 0.90
N GLU A 154 -27.11 -2.88 1.66
CA GLU A 154 -27.08 -2.86 3.12
C GLU A 154 -25.80 -3.50 3.66
N MET A 155 -25.42 -4.66 3.12
CA MET A 155 -24.18 -5.36 3.51
C MET A 155 -22.94 -4.51 3.18
N VAL A 156 -22.89 -3.85 2.02
CA VAL A 156 -21.79 -2.92 1.69
C VAL A 156 -21.71 -1.77 2.69
N ALA A 157 -22.86 -1.19 3.07
CA ALA A 157 -22.90 -0.11 4.05
C ALA A 157 -22.41 -0.59 5.43
N ALA A 158 -22.86 -1.77 5.87
CA ALA A 158 -22.44 -2.38 7.13
C ALA A 158 -20.93 -2.68 7.15
N PHE A 159 -20.39 -3.27 6.07
CA PHE A 159 -18.96 -3.55 5.97
C PHE A 159 -18.10 -2.30 5.93
N LYS A 160 -18.57 -1.22 5.28
CA LYS A 160 -17.87 0.08 5.33
C LYS A 160 -17.79 0.64 6.74
N ARG A 161 -18.93 0.66 7.46
CA ARG A 161 -18.94 1.11 8.87
C ARG A 161 -17.98 0.29 9.72
N ARG A 162 -18.01 -1.04 9.58
CA ARG A 162 -17.11 -1.92 10.32
C ARG A 162 -15.64 -1.68 9.96
N LYS A 163 -15.33 -1.42 8.69
CA LYS A 163 -13.99 -1.07 8.24
C LYS A 163 -13.51 0.23 8.90
N ASP A 164 -14.36 1.25 8.91
CA ASP A 164 -14.03 2.55 9.52
C ASP A 164 -13.78 2.40 11.03
N GLU A 165 -14.60 1.62 11.74
CA GLU A 165 -14.38 1.29 13.16
C GLU A 165 -13.03 0.60 13.41
N LEU A 166 -12.66 -0.38 12.59
CA LEU A 166 -11.39 -1.09 12.71
C LEU A 166 -10.20 -0.19 12.38
N GLU A 167 -10.33 0.70 11.42
CA GLU A 167 -9.31 1.71 11.09
C GLU A 167 -9.11 2.71 12.22
N ASP A 168 -10.20 3.18 12.84
CA ASP A 168 -10.13 4.05 14.03
C ASP A 168 -9.47 3.33 15.21
N GLN A 169 -9.82 2.07 15.43
CA GLN A 169 -9.16 1.22 16.44
C GLN A 169 -7.66 1.07 16.16
N ARG A 170 -7.27 0.88 14.89
CA ARG A 170 -5.86 0.81 14.49
C ARG A 170 -5.14 2.12 14.80
N VAL A 171 -5.74 3.26 14.44
CA VAL A 171 -5.14 4.59 14.69
C VAL A 171 -4.98 4.84 16.19
N ALA A 172 -6.00 4.53 16.99
CA ALA A 172 -5.95 4.66 18.44
C ALA A 172 -4.86 3.76 19.05
N THR A 173 -4.76 2.52 18.59
CA THR A 173 -3.75 1.55 19.03
C THR A 173 -2.34 2.04 18.67
N ASN A 174 -2.13 2.52 17.44
CA ASN A 174 -0.86 3.09 16.99
C ASN A 174 -0.43 4.34 17.79
N ALA A 175 -1.38 5.10 18.33
CA ALA A 175 -1.08 6.27 19.16
C ALA A 175 -0.66 5.90 20.58
N ARG A 176 -1.15 4.76 21.11
CA ARG A 176 -0.88 4.29 22.48
C ARG A 176 0.43 3.51 22.59
N ILE A 177 0.85 2.83 21.54
CA ILE A 177 2.06 2.01 21.57
C ILE A 177 3.29 2.90 21.48
N LEU A 178 4.19 2.73 22.45
CA LEU A 178 5.48 3.38 22.51
C LEU A 178 6.56 2.37 22.12
N ILE A 179 7.47 2.79 21.25
CA ILE A 179 8.67 2.06 20.86
C ILE A 179 9.87 2.78 21.46
N GLU A 180 10.75 2.01 22.08
CA GLU A 180 12.02 2.49 22.60
C GLU A 180 13.09 2.52 21.51
N ILE A 181 13.62 3.72 21.28
CA ILE A 181 14.78 3.98 20.43
C ILE A 181 16.01 4.17 21.33
N PRO A 182 17.11 3.46 21.07
CA PRO A 182 18.38 3.66 21.76
C PRO A 182 18.88 5.09 21.64
N GLU A 183 19.55 5.60 22.67
CA GLU A 183 20.00 7.00 22.72
C GLU A 183 21.00 7.33 21.59
N ASP A 184 21.95 6.44 21.32
CA ASP A 184 22.90 6.54 20.20
C ASP A 184 22.21 6.69 18.83
N THR A 185 21.06 6.05 18.67
CA THR A 185 20.25 6.12 17.45
C THR A 185 19.47 7.44 17.38
N ALA A 186 18.97 7.93 18.52
CA ALA A 186 18.27 9.20 18.59
C ALA A 186 19.21 10.37 18.24
N GLU A 187 20.45 10.37 18.75
CA GLU A 187 21.44 11.40 18.44
C GLU A 187 21.77 11.46 16.95
N LEU A 188 21.93 10.31 16.30
CA LEU A 188 22.24 10.22 14.87
C LEU A 188 21.06 10.70 14.01
N LEU A 189 19.83 10.40 14.43
CA LEU A 189 18.61 10.87 13.76
C LEU A 189 18.39 12.38 13.93
N THR A 190 18.70 12.95 15.10
CA THR A 190 18.67 14.41 15.34
C THR A 190 19.73 15.13 14.52
N LYS A 191 20.95 14.58 14.40
CA LYS A 191 22.02 15.14 13.54
C LYS A 191 21.60 15.21 12.07
N LEU A 192 20.78 14.27 11.61
CA LEU A 192 20.24 14.22 10.25
C LEU A 192 18.97 15.05 10.05
N GLY A 193 18.46 15.72 11.10
CA GLY A 193 17.23 16.50 11.05
C GLY A 193 15.96 15.68 10.82
N LEU A 194 16.00 14.38 11.12
CA LEU A 194 14.88 13.45 10.95
C LEU A 194 13.95 13.42 12.17
N ILE A 195 14.42 13.94 13.32
CA ILE A 195 13.66 14.10 14.57
C ILE A 195 13.98 15.46 15.19
#